data_AF-A0A927DLS6-F1
#
_entry.id   AF-A0A927DLS6-F1
#
_cell.length_a   1.000
_cell.length_b   1.000
_cell.length_c   1.000
_cell.angle_alpha   90.00
_cell.angle_beta   90.00
_cell.angle_gamma   90.00
#
_symmetry.space_group_name_H-M   'P 1'
#
loop_
_entity.id
_entity.type
_entity.pdbx_description
1 polymer ?
#
loop_
_entity_poly.entity_id
_entity_poly.type
_entity_poly.pdbx_seq_one_letter_code
_entity_poly.pdbx_strand_id
1 'polypeptide(L)'
;MEAIAALKPDLIIADSSRHAGIYTALQQIAPVLLLKSRNETYAENLHSAAIIGEVVGKNERCRRVWNNIKRRWRSGPASFPQGHAWPLAHHANSYSTCIPEGDWTGSVLASLGLNVPAAMAGASMPSIGLEQLLAVNPASAAGCPLSRREHC
;
A
#
# COMPACT_ATOMS: atom_id res chain seq x y z
N MET A 1 -16.57 18.47 8.74
CA MET A 1 -15.89 19.03 9.93
C MET A 1 -16.71 18.85 11.19
N GLU A 2 -18.00 19.18 11.16
CA GLU A 2 -18.92 19.05 12.30
C GLU A 2 -18.91 17.65 12.95
N ALA A 3 -18.97 16.58 12.14
CA ALA A 3 -18.91 15.22 12.65
C ALA A 3 -17.61 14.88 13.41
N ILE A 4 -16.47 15.45 12.99
CA ILE A 4 -15.17 15.22 13.65
C ILE A 4 -15.14 15.99 14.97
N ALA A 5 -15.60 17.25 14.98
CA ALA A 5 -15.64 18.08 16.18
C ALA A 5 -16.56 17.48 17.27
N ALA A 6 -17.68 16.88 16.87
CA ALA A 6 -18.62 16.23 17.78
C ALA A 6 -18.01 15.06 18.57
N LEU A 7 -17.00 14.40 18.01
CA LEU A 7 -16.29 13.29 18.69
C LEU A 7 -15.32 13.78 19.78
N LYS A 8 -15.01 15.07 19.84
CA LYS A 8 -14.03 15.68 20.76
C LYS A 8 -12.71 14.90 20.80
N PRO A 9 -12.03 14.70 19.66
CA PRO A 9 -10.82 13.89 19.61
C PRO A 9 -9.66 14.57 20.34
N ASP A 10 -8.82 13.77 21.01
CA ASP A 10 -7.57 14.27 21.60
C ASP A 10 -6.42 14.37 20.57
N LEU A 11 -6.56 13.68 19.43
CA LEU A 11 -5.62 13.66 18.32
C LEU A 11 -6.35 13.30 17.01
N ILE A 12 -6.00 13.98 15.92
CA ILE A 12 -6.44 13.65 14.57
C ILE A 12 -5.23 13.15 13.78
N ILE A 13 -5.34 11.97 13.17
CA ILE A 13 -4.33 11.46 12.22
C ILE A 13 -4.92 11.59 10.82
N ALA A 14 -4.24 12.30 9.93
CA ALA A 14 -4.74 12.60 8.60
C ALA A 14 -3.68 12.38 7.52
N ASP A 15 -4.13 11.99 6.32
CA ASP A 15 -3.25 11.87 5.15
C ASP A 15 -2.76 13.24 4.67
N SER A 16 -1.44 13.37 4.49
CA SER A 16 -0.76 14.60 4.10
C SER A 16 -1.10 15.07 2.69
N SER A 17 -1.51 14.18 1.79
CA SER A 17 -1.88 14.55 0.42
C SER A 17 -3.36 14.95 0.29
N ARG A 18 -4.26 14.19 0.93
CA ARG A 18 -5.72 14.35 0.81
C ARG A 18 -6.27 15.45 1.70
N HIS A 19 -5.64 15.69 2.85
CA HIS A 19 -6.17 16.60 3.85
C HIS A 19 -5.36 17.89 4.01
N ALA A 20 -4.34 18.12 3.18
CA ALA A 20 -3.56 19.37 3.19
C ALA A 20 -4.46 20.61 3.12
N GLY A 21 -5.45 20.61 2.21
CA GLY A 21 -6.37 21.73 2.04
C GLY A 21 -7.32 21.99 3.21
N ILE A 22 -7.48 21.05 4.13
CA ILE A 22 -8.33 21.20 5.33
C ILE A 22 -7.54 21.19 6.64
N TYR A 23 -6.20 21.23 6.57
CA TYR A 23 -5.32 21.13 7.73
C TYR A 23 -5.63 22.19 8.80
N THR A 24 -5.74 23.47 8.40
CA THR A 24 -6.05 24.57 9.32
C THR A 24 -7.37 24.35 10.05
N ALA A 25 -8.37 23.82 9.36
CA ALA A 25 -9.67 23.54 9.96
C ALA A 25 -9.59 22.34 10.92
N LEU A 26 -8.81 21.30 10.59
CA LEU A 26 -8.59 20.16 11.49
C LEU A 26 -7.85 20.58 12.76
N GLN A 27 -6.88 21.48 12.66
CA GLN A 27 -6.15 22.02 13.81
C GLN A 27 -7.03 22.80 14.79
N GLN A 28 -8.14 23.38 14.34
CA GLN A 28 -9.10 24.03 15.24
C GLN A 28 -9.87 23.03 16.11
N ILE A 29 -9.86 21.74 15.75
CA ILE A 29 -10.58 20.69 16.49
C ILE A 29 -9.66 20.03 17.51
N ALA A 30 -8.45 19.61 17.08
CA ALA A 30 -7.48 18.91 17.92
C ALA A 30 -6.08 18.97 17.29
N PRO A 31 -5.01 18.59 18.02
CA PRO A 31 -3.70 18.37 17.41
C PRO A 31 -3.81 17.42 16.19
N VAL A 32 -3.10 17.76 15.11
CA VAL A 32 -3.16 17.00 13.84
C VAL A 32 -1.78 16.43 13.52
N LEU A 33 -1.73 15.12 13.32
CA LEU A 33 -0.58 14.41 12.77
C LEU A 33 -0.82 14.13 11.29
N LEU A 34 -0.09 14.82 10.42
CA LEU A 34 -0.10 14.57 8.98
C LEU A 34 0.93 13.48 8.62
N LEU A 35 0.46 12.40 8.04
CA LEU A 35 1.29 11.27 7.60
C LEU A 35 1.04 10.97 6.14
N LYS A 36 2.04 10.40 5.47
CA LYS A 36 1.83 9.84 4.14
C LYS A 36 0.98 8.57 4.29
N SER A 37 -0.05 8.43 3.45
CA SER A 37 -0.85 7.22 3.30
C SER A 37 -1.23 6.96 1.83
N ARG A 38 -1.45 8.02 1.05
CA ARG A 38 -1.66 7.91 -0.40
C ARG A 38 -0.33 7.86 -1.14
N ASN A 39 -0.25 6.99 -2.16
CA ASN A 39 0.92 6.82 -3.02
C ASN A 39 2.20 6.59 -2.19
N GLU A 40 2.06 5.84 -1.11
CA GLU A 40 3.16 5.46 -0.23
C GLU A 40 3.71 4.09 -0.62
N THR A 41 4.98 3.88 -0.35
CA THR A 41 5.59 2.55 -0.35
C THR A 41 5.29 1.82 0.95
N TYR A 42 5.53 0.51 0.98
CA TYR A 42 5.47 -0.29 2.20
C TYR A 42 6.36 0.27 3.31
N ALA A 43 7.58 0.70 3.00
CA ALA A 43 8.50 1.27 3.98
C ALA A 43 7.98 2.59 4.58
N GLU A 44 7.38 3.46 3.75
CA GLU A 44 6.76 4.71 4.21
C GLU A 44 5.55 4.43 5.11
N ASN A 45 4.70 3.46 4.75
CA ASN A 45 3.58 3.04 5.59
C ASN A 45 4.04 2.58 6.99
N LEU A 46 5.13 1.81 7.04
CA LEU A 46 5.72 1.33 8.29
C LEU A 46 6.33 2.46 9.12
N HIS A 47 6.95 3.43 8.46
CA HIS A 47 7.46 4.63 9.11
C HIS A 47 6.31 5.44 9.74
N SER A 48 5.21 5.67 9.00
CA SER A 48 3.99 6.30 9.53
C SER A 48 3.44 5.55 10.75
N ALA A 49 3.38 4.21 10.69
CA ALA A 49 2.93 3.39 11.81
C ALA A 49 3.86 3.48 13.05
N ALA A 50 5.16 3.65 12.85
CA ALA A 50 6.12 3.85 13.95
C ALA A 50 5.89 5.20 14.64
N ILE A 51 5.70 6.28 13.87
CA ILE A 51 5.37 7.61 14.41
C ILE A 51 4.07 7.57 15.21
N ILE A 52 3.02 6.91 14.68
CA ILE A 52 1.76 6.73 15.42
C ILE A 52 2.02 6.00 16.74
N GLY A 53 2.81 4.92 16.69
CA GLY A 53 3.18 4.13 17.87
C GLY A 53 3.87 4.97 18.96
N GLU A 54 4.69 5.94 18.56
CA GLU A 54 5.36 6.87 19.46
C GLU A 54 4.39 7.85 20.09
N VAL A 55 3.59 8.53 19.27
CA VAL A 55 2.63 9.54 19.72
C VAL A 55 1.60 8.95 20.70
N VAL A 56 1.18 7.71 20.50
CA VAL A 56 0.19 7.04 21.39
C VAL A 56 0.83 6.24 22.52
N GLY A 57 2.15 6.33 22.73
CA GLY A 57 2.87 5.64 23.81
C GLY A 57 2.89 4.11 23.68
N LYS A 58 2.73 3.57 22.46
CA LYS A 58 2.67 2.13 22.17
C LYS A 58 3.89 1.59 21.43
N ASN A 59 5.03 2.28 21.52
CA ASN A 59 6.30 1.91 20.89
C ASN A 59 6.66 0.43 21.01
N GLU A 60 6.62 -0.13 22.22
CA GLU A 60 6.97 -1.55 22.42
C GLU A 60 5.97 -2.50 21.77
N ARG A 61 4.68 -2.19 21.85
CA ARG A 61 3.63 -3.00 21.22
C ARG A 61 3.80 -2.98 19.70
N CYS A 62 4.05 -1.81 19.11
CA CYS A 62 4.33 -1.68 17.69
C CYS A 62 5.59 -2.46 17.29
N ARG A 63 6.68 -2.36 18.07
CA ARG A 63 7.92 -3.12 17.85
C ARG A 63 7.70 -4.63 17.91
N ARG A 64 6.89 -5.13 18.86
CA ARG A 64 6.54 -6.56 18.98
C ARG A 64 5.74 -7.04 17.76
N VAL A 65 4.71 -6.31 17.36
CA VAL A 65 3.92 -6.62 16.15
C VAL A 65 4.82 -6.64 14.92
N TRP A 66 5.67 -5.62 14.76
CA TRP A 66 6.60 -5.52 13.63
C TRP A 66 7.59 -6.68 13.57
N ASN A 67 8.18 -7.04 14.70
CA ASN A 67 9.09 -8.19 14.76
C ASN A 67 8.37 -9.51 14.47
N ASN A 68 7.10 -9.66 14.85
CA ASN A 68 6.30 -10.83 14.50
C ASN A 68 6.05 -10.89 12.98
N ILE A 69 5.65 -9.77 12.38
CA ILE A 69 5.49 -9.64 10.93
C ILE A 69 6.80 -10.04 10.24
N LYS A 70 7.92 -9.35 10.51
CA LYS A 70 9.22 -9.68 9.89
C LYS A 70 9.64 -11.15 10.07
N ARG A 71 9.39 -11.74 11.24
CA ARG A 71 9.67 -13.17 11.47
C ARG A 71 8.81 -14.05 10.57
N ARG A 72 7.50 -13.81 10.48
CA ARG A 72 6.59 -14.55 9.61
C ARG A 72 6.97 -14.42 8.13
N TRP A 73 7.46 -13.25 7.72
CA TRP A 73 7.90 -13.03 6.34
C TRP A 73 9.20 -13.79 6.05
N ARG A 74 10.17 -13.77 6.98
CA ARG A 74 11.41 -14.57 6.87
C ARG A 74 11.17 -16.07 6.94
N SER A 75 10.21 -16.50 7.76
CA SER A 75 9.78 -17.89 7.88
C SER A 75 8.64 -18.23 6.91
N GLY A 76 8.43 -17.40 5.88
CA GLY A 76 7.41 -17.63 4.88
C GLY A 76 7.57 -19.02 4.27
N PRO A 77 6.47 -19.64 3.82
CA PRO A 77 6.55 -20.99 3.25
C PRO A 77 7.55 -21.00 2.09
N ALA A 78 8.32 -22.09 1.97
CA ALA A 78 9.23 -22.33 0.85
C ALA A 78 8.54 -22.23 -0.53
N SER A 79 7.21 -22.18 -0.55
CA SER A 79 6.34 -22.00 -1.71
C SER A 79 6.13 -20.55 -2.13
N PHE A 80 6.75 -19.55 -1.48
CA PHE A 80 6.72 -18.19 -2.03
C PHE A 80 7.38 -18.21 -3.42
N PRO A 81 6.70 -17.72 -4.47
CA PRO A 81 7.28 -17.69 -5.79
C PRO A 81 8.58 -16.88 -5.74
N GLN A 82 9.63 -17.44 -6.33
CA GLN A 82 10.88 -16.71 -6.56
C GLN A 82 10.89 -16.19 -8.00
N GLY A 83 11.59 -15.09 -8.23
CA GLY A 83 11.71 -14.47 -9.55
C GLY A 83 10.81 -13.25 -9.72
N HIS A 84 10.28 -13.06 -10.93
CA HIS A 84 9.56 -11.83 -11.28
C HIS A 84 8.12 -11.83 -10.77
N ALA A 85 7.63 -10.71 -10.27
CA ALA A 85 6.21 -10.53 -9.99
C ALA A 85 5.66 -9.37 -10.82
N TRP A 86 4.53 -9.64 -11.46
CA TRP A 86 3.80 -8.67 -12.25
C TRP A 86 2.43 -8.46 -11.62
N PRO A 87 2.33 -7.61 -10.58
CA PRO A 87 1.06 -7.32 -9.95
C PRO A 87 0.19 -6.50 -10.90
N LEU A 88 -1.00 -7.03 -11.17
CA LEU A 88 -1.97 -6.43 -12.07
C LEU A 88 -3.26 -6.14 -11.31
N ALA A 89 -3.79 -4.92 -11.48
CA ALA A 89 -5.16 -4.59 -11.14
C ALA A 89 -6.00 -4.69 -12.43
N HIS A 90 -6.94 -5.63 -12.48
CA HIS A 90 -7.78 -5.85 -13.65
C HIS A 90 -8.91 -4.82 -13.72
N HIS A 91 -9.11 -4.25 -14.91
CA HIS A 91 -10.29 -3.44 -15.25
C HIS A 91 -11.24 -4.25 -16.12
N ALA A 92 -12.52 -3.87 -16.13
CA ALA A 92 -13.56 -4.59 -16.87
C ALA A 92 -13.41 -4.53 -18.42
N ASN A 93 -12.46 -3.76 -18.95
CA ASN A 93 -12.36 -3.39 -20.37
C ASN A 93 -11.11 -3.92 -21.10
N SER A 94 -10.70 -5.17 -20.84
CA SER A 94 -9.54 -5.84 -21.48
C SER A 94 -8.16 -5.24 -21.17
N TYR A 95 -8.09 -4.19 -20.36
CA TYR A 95 -6.84 -3.60 -19.87
C TYR A 95 -6.62 -3.93 -18.39
N SER A 96 -5.36 -4.05 -18.02
CA SER A 96 -4.94 -4.14 -16.62
C SER A 96 -4.05 -2.95 -16.28
N THR A 97 -4.06 -2.51 -15.04
CA THR A 97 -3.04 -1.58 -14.54
C THR A 97 -1.91 -2.38 -13.93
N CYS A 98 -0.68 -2.16 -14.40
CA CYS A 98 0.51 -2.69 -13.74
C CYS A 98 0.82 -1.86 -12.49
N ILE A 99 1.08 -2.55 -11.39
CA ILE A 99 1.41 -1.91 -10.12
C ILE A 99 2.94 -1.91 -9.95
N PRO A 100 3.60 -0.75 -10.07
CA PRO A 100 5.05 -0.72 -10.05
C PRO A 100 5.64 -0.92 -8.66
N GLU A 101 6.93 -1.23 -8.58
CA GLU A 101 7.69 -1.38 -7.32
C GLU A 101 7.55 -0.15 -6.39
N GLY A 102 7.40 1.05 -6.95
CA GLY A 102 7.21 2.29 -6.19
C GLY A 102 5.81 2.48 -5.57
N ASP A 103 4.85 1.61 -5.88
CA ASP A 103 3.54 1.58 -5.21
C ASP A 103 3.60 0.74 -3.93
N TRP A 104 2.61 0.90 -3.05
CA TRP A 104 2.48 0.09 -1.84
C TRP A 104 2.51 -1.41 -2.15
N THR A 105 1.69 -1.88 -3.11
CA THR A 105 1.60 -3.32 -3.40
C THR A 105 2.90 -3.84 -4.03
N GLY A 106 3.49 -3.07 -4.95
CA GLY A 106 4.74 -3.45 -5.60
C GLY A 106 5.90 -3.50 -4.60
N SER A 107 6.04 -2.51 -3.73
CA SER A 107 7.08 -2.49 -2.70
C SER A 107 6.90 -3.58 -1.63
N VAL A 108 5.66 -3.99 -1.32
CA VAL A 108 5.40 -5.17 -0.49
C VAL A 108 5.98 -6.43 -1.15
N LEU A 109 5.68 -6.66 -2.44
CA LEU A 109 6.20 -7.82 -3.17
C LEU A 109 7.72 -7.78 -3.32
N ALA A 110 8.30 -6.61 -3.59
CA ALA A 110 9.75 -6.43 -3.61
C ALA A 110 10.40 -6.75 -2.25
N SER A 111 9.74 -6.40 -1.14
CA SER A 111 10.23 -6.75 0.21
C SER A 111 10.22 -8.25 0.52
N LEU A 112 9.51 -9.05 -0.27
CA LEU A 112 9.53 -10.53 -0.25
C LEU A 112 10.63 -11.13 -1.12
N GLY A 113 11.39 -10.31 -1.84
CA GLY A 113 12.43 -10.75 -2.77
C GLY A 113 11.93 -11.05 -4.19
N LEU A 114 10.73 -10.58 -4.55
CA LEU A 114 10.24 -10.65 -5.93
C LEU A 114 10.78 -9.49 -6.76
N ASN A 115 11.13 -9.75 -8.02
CA ASN A 115 11.51 -8.71 -8.97
C ASN A 115 10.24 -8.06 -9.54
N VAL A 116 9.88 -6.89 -9.01
CA VAL A 116 8.72 -6.11 -9.46
C VAL A 116 9.21 -5.02 -10.42
N PRO A 117 8.54 -4.78 -11.57
CA PRO A 117 8.95 -3.74 -12.49
C PRO A 117 8.78 -2.33 -11.90
N ALA A 118 9.68 -1.43 -12.26
CA ALA A 118 9.50 0.00 -12.02
C ALA A 118 8.35 0.57 -12.87
N ALA A 119 7.92 1.79 -12.54
CA ALA A 119 6.93 2.53 -13.31
C ALA A 119 7.35 2.66 -14.79
N MET A 120 6.50 2.18 -15.70
CA MET A 120 6.75 2.28 -17.14
C MET A 120 6.31 3.65 -17.67
N ALA A 121 7.11 4.24 -18.57
CA ALA A 121 6.81 5.50 -19.27
C ALA A 121 6.47 6.69 -18.32
N GLY A 122 7.00 6.69 -17.10
CA GLY A 122 6.77 7.75 -16.12
C GLY A 122 5.35 7.79 -15.52
N ALA A 123 4.47 6.84 -15.88
CA ALA A 123 3.13 6.74 -15.31
C ALA A 123 3.19 6.02 -13.96
N SER A 124 2.54 6.57 -12.93
CA SER A 124 2.47 5.96 -11.59
C SER A 124 1.78 4.59 -11.58
N MET A 125 0.93 4.32 -12.56
CA MET A 125 0.11 3.11 -12.70
C MET A 125 -0.20 2.88 -14.18
N PRO A 126 0.76 2.36 -14.97
CA PRO A 126 0.61 2.23 -16.41
C PRO A 126 -0.48 1.20 -16.77
N SER A 127 -1.29 1.52 -17.78
CA SER A 127 -2.21 0.57 -18.38
C SER A 127 -1.43 -0.39 -19.28
N ILE A 128 -1.79 -1.67 -19.24
CA ILE A 128 -1.18 -2.74 -20.01
C ILE A 128 -2.24 -3.63 -20.63
N GLY A 129 -2.13 -3.85 -21.95
CA GLY A 129 -2.96 -4.78 -22.70
C GLY A 129 -2.38 -6.19 -22.70
N LEU A 130 -3.12 -7.13 -23.30
CA LEU A 130 -2.72 -8.53 -23.36
C LEU A 130 -1.45 -8.73 -24.20
N GLU A 131 -1.28 -8.00 -25.29
CA GLU A 131 -0.10 -8.10 -26.15
C GLU A 131 1.16 -7.66 -25.42
N GLN A 132 1.09 -6.55 -24.67
CA GLN A 132 2.22 -6.09 -23.87
C GLN A 132 2.53 -7.04 -22.71
N LEU A 133 1.50 -7.66 -22.11
CA LEU A 133 1.71 -8.68 -21.07
C LEU A 133 2.44 -9.91 -21.63
N LEU A 134 2.04 -10.38 -22.82
CA LEU A 134 2.70 -11.50 -23.51
C LEU A 134 4.13 -11.15 -23.94
N ALA A 135 4.37 -9.93 -24.41
CA ALA A 135 5.70 -9.47 -24.82
C ALA A 135 6.71 -9.45 -23.66
N VAL A 136 6.24 -9.30 -22.42
CA VAL A 136 7.11 -9.29 -21.23
C VAL A 136 7.28 -10.69 -20.61
N ASN A 137 6.58 -11.71 -21.11
CA ASN A 137 6.72 -13.12 -20.72
C ASN A 137 6.82 -13.36 -19.19
N PRO A 138 5.79 -12.98 -18.39
CA PRO A 138 5.84 -13.17 -16.95
C PRO A 138 5.50 -14.63 -16.62
N ALA A 139 6.50 -15.47 -16.42
CA ALA A 139 6.32 -16.85 -15.94
C ALA A 139 5.63 -16.94 -14.54
N SER A 140 5.31 -15.81 -13.90
CA SER A 140 4.83 -15.71 -12.52
C SER A 140 3.94 -14.47 -12.29
N ALA A 141 2.96 -14.23 -13.16
CA ALA A 141 1.94 -13.20 -12.94
C ALA A 141 1.08 -13.52 -11.71
N ALA A 142 1.30 -12.81 -10.60
CA ALA A 142 0.46 -12.88 -9.41
C ALA A 142 -0.76 -11.97 -9.58
N GLY A 143 -1.85 -12.53 -10.12
CA GLY A 143 -3.14 -11.83 -10.23
C GLY A 143 -3.88 -11.79 -8.90
N CYS A 144 -4.54 -10.67 -8.59
CA CYS A 144 -5.48 -10.58 -7.48
C CYS A 144 -6.75 -11.40 -7.85
N PRO A 145 -7.16 -12.41 -7.06
CA PRO A 145 -8.33 -13.21 -7.39
C PRO A 145 -9.58 -12.33 -7.31
N LEU A 146 -10.22 -12.13 -8.46
CA LEU A 146 -11.57 -11.57 -8.53
C LEU A 146 -12.50 -12.56 -7.80
N SER A 147 -12.94 -12.18 -6.61
CA SER A 147 -13.92 -12.95 -5.83
C SER A 147 -15.14 -13.27 -6.67
N ARG A 148 -15.55 -14.55 -6.66
CA ARG A 148 -16.77 -15.13 -7.22
C ARG A 148 -17.93 -14.12 -7.31
N ARG A 149 -18.38 -13.85 -8.53
CA ARG A 149 -19.80 -13.54 -8.81
C ARG A 149 -20.36 -14.70 -9.63
N GLU A 150 -20.64 -15.80 -8.96
CA GLU A 150 -21.51 -16.85 -9.49
C GLU A 150 -22.94 -16.40 -9.21
N HIS A 151 -23.63 -15.87 -10.23
CA HIS A 151 -25.09 -15.90 -10.40
C HIS A 151 -25.40 -15.57 -11.87
N CYS A 152 -25.42 -16.61 -12.69
CA CYS A 152 -26.37 -16.90 -13.77
C CYS A 152 -26.21 -18.39 -14.12
#